data_AF-A0A7K2FTW4-F1
#
_entry.id   AF-A0A7K2FTW4-F1
#
_cell.length_a   1.000
_cell.length_b   1.000
_cell.length_c   1.000
_cell.angle_alpha   90.00
_cell.angle_beta   90.00
_cell.angle_gamma   90.00
#
_symmetry.space_group_name_H-M   'P 1'
#
loop_
_entity.id
_entity.type
_entity.pdbx_description
1 polymer ?
#
loop_
_entity_poly.entity_id
_entity_poly.type
_entity_poly.pdbx_seq_one_letter_code
_entity_poly.pdbx_strand_id
1 'polypeptide(L)'
;MFWVLLLLLAWGFAGFACTRLCLAAGRAGTAERAAATADDRHDLTLYEAAFLSGGPARVADLTMVRMARQRRLLLAHTGWATVVNPRGHDEMERFVIAAIGPEGQSRIAPVRTAAARSEAIQHLGDRLERAGLA
;
A
#
# COMPACT_ATOMS: atom_id res chain seq x y z
N MET A 1 -49.24 -6.56 14.52
CA MET A 1 -48.40 -5.50 15.15
C MET A 1 -46.91 -5.85 15.16
N PHE A 2 -46.52 -7.09 15.44
CA PHE A 2 -45.11 -7.56 15.39
C PHE A 2 -44.41 -7.35 14.04
N TRP A 3 -45.15 -7.48 12.93
CA TRP A 3 -44.60 -7.31 11.58
C TRP A 3 -44.10 -5.88 11.29
N VAL A 4 -44.74 -4.86 11.88
CA VAL A 4 -44.32 -3.46 11.75
C VAL A 4 -43.01 -3.20 12.50
N LEU A 5 -42.85 -3.80 13.68
CA LEU A 5 -41.59 -3.75 14.44
C LEU A 5 -40.44 -4.41 13.66
N LEU A 6 -40.68 -5.59 13.07
CA LEU A 6 -39.68 -6.27 12.23
C LEU A 6 -39.31 -5.44 10.99
N LEU A 7 -40.29 -4.80 10.35
CA LEU A 7 -40.07 -3.96 9.17
C LEU A 7 -39.21 -2.73 9.52
N LEU A 8 -39.50 -2.05 10.64
CA LEU A 8 -38.73 -0.91 11.12
C LEU A 8 -37.28 -1.29 11.47
N LEU A 9 -37.09 -2.47 12.08
CA LEU A 9 -35.77 -2.97 12.46
C LEU A 9 -34.93 -3.31 11.23
N ALA A 10 -35.53 -3.95 10.22
CA ALA A 10 -34.88 -4.22 8.93
C ALA A 10 -34.49 -2.94 8.19
N TRP A 11 -35.38 -1.94 8.18
CA TRP A 11 -35.11 -0.63 7.56
C TRP A 11 -33.98 0.12 8.27
N GLY A 12 -33.96 0.08 9.61
CA GLY A 12 -32.89 0.64 10.42
C GLY A 12 -31.54 -0.03 10.15
N PHE A 13 -31.52 -1.36 10.02
CA PHE A 13 -30.29 -2.10 9.72
C PHE A 13 -29.76 -1.80 8.32
N ALA A 14 -30.65 -1.73 7.31
CA ALA A 14 -30.29 -1.35 5.95
C ALA A 14 -29.73 0.08 5.87
N GLY A 15 -30.38 1.03 6.56
CA GLY A 15 -29.90 2.40 6.68
C GLY A 15 -28.52 2.47 7.33
N PHE A 16 -28.33 1.79 8.47
CA PHE A 16 -27.06 1.77 9.18
C PHE A 16 -25.92 1.16 8.34
N ALA A 17 -26.17 0.07 7.63
CA ALA A 17 -25.20 -0.56 6.73
C ALA A 17 -24.82 0.37 5.57
N CYS A 18 -25.81 1.03 4.95
CA CYS A 18 -25.59 2.00 3.88
C CYS A 18 -24.76 3.20 4.38
N THR A 19 -25.10 3.77 5.55
CA THR A 19 -24.33 4.87 6.14
C THR A 19 -22.90 4.45 6.48
N ARG A 20 -22.69 3.26 7.05
CA ARG A 20 -21.34 2.73 7.33
C ARG A 20 -20.54 2.58 6.04
N LEU A 21 -21.15 2.10 4.96
CA LEU A 21 -20.50 1.93 3.66
C LEU A 21 -20.12 3.29 3.04
N CYS A 22 -21.05 4.25 3.04
CA CYS A 22 -20.80 5.61 2.55
C CYS A 22 -19.69 6.30 3.35
N LEU A 23 -19.67 6.15 4.67
CA LEU A 23 -18.61 6.70 5.52
C LEU A 23 -17.27 5.99 5.31
N ALA A 24 -17.26 4.69 5.03
CA ALA A 24 -16.02 3.97 4.71
C ALA A 24 -15.45 4.41 3.35
N ALA A 25 -16.31 4.55 2.34
CA ALA A 25 -15.92 5.07 1.02
C ALA A 25 -15.44 6.52 1.10
N GLY A 26 -16.14 7.37 1.87
CA GLY A 26 -15.74 8.76 2.11
C GLY A 26 -14.40 8.89 2.82
N ARG A 27 -14.10 8.04 3.82
CA ARG A 27 -12.79 8.01 4.48
C ARG A 27 -11.66 7.60 3.53
N ALA A 28 -11.90 6.65 2.62
CA ALA A 28 -10.90 6.28 1.61
C ALA A 28 -10.61 7.45 0.66
N GLY A 29 -11.65 8.12 0.16
CA GLY A 29 -11.47 9.26 -0.77
C GLY A 29 -10.97 10.55 -0.13
N THR A 30 -11.17 10.75 1.19
CA THR A 30 -10.58 11.88 1.93
C THR A 30 -9.13 11.64 2.28
N ALA A 31 -8.73 10.41 2.61
CA ALA A 31 -7.33 10.04 2.80
C ALA A 31 -6.50 10.24 1.51
N GLU A 32 -7.07 9.91 0.36
CA GLU A 32 -6.45 10.11 -0.96
C GLU A 32 -6.29 11.60 -1.32
N ARG A 33 -7.27 12.45 -0.99
CA ARG A 33 -7.18 13.90 -1.18
C ARG A 33 -6.27 14.58 -0.16
N ALA A 34 -6.28 14.16 1.10
CA ALA A 34 -5.39 14.70 2.12
C ALA A 34 -3.91 14.41 1.80
N ALA A 35 -3.62 13.24 1.21
CA ALA A 35 -2.30 12.93 0.68
C ALA A 35 -1.88 13.85 -0.49
N ALA A 36 -2.83 14.42 -1.23
CA ALA A 36 -2.56 15.37 -2.31
C ALA A 36 -2.38 16.83 -1.83
N THR A 37 -2.81 17.17 -0.61
CA THR A 37 -2.74 18.54 -0.05
C THR A 37 -1.66 18.76 1.01
N ALA A 38 -0.92 17.71 1.40
CA ALA A 38 0.11 17.78 2.45
C ALA A 38 1.45 18.37 1.94
N ASP A 39 1.41 19.54 1.29
CA ASP A 39 2.56 20.15 0.57
C ASP A 39 3.12 21.44 1.22
N ASP A 40 2.90 21.69 2.51
CA ASP A 40 3.41 22.93 3.16
C ASP A 40 4.24 22.73 4.43
N ARG A 41 4.56 21.47 4.74
CA ARG A 41 5.60 21.07 5.71
C ARG A 41 6.25 19.84 5.10
N HIS A 42 7.57 19.73 5.11
CA HIS A 42 8.28 18.54 4.61
C HIS A 42 7.92 17.32 5.48
N ASP A 43 6.71 16.80 5.32
CA ASP A 43 6.25 15.59 5.96
C ASP A 43 6.94 14.43 5.23
N LEU A 44 7.56 13.53 5.99
CA LEU A 44 8.26 12.38 5.46
C LEU A 44 7.34 11.60 4.52
N THR A 45 7.81 11.28 3.33
CA THR A 45 7.10 10.37 2.44
C THR A 45 7.00 8.99 3.09
N LEU A 46 6.01 8.19 2.68
CA LEU A 46 5.84 6.84 3.23
C LEU A 46 7.09 5.96 3.05
N TYR A 47 7.83 6.13 1.94
CA TYR A 47 9.07 5.39 1.70
C TYR A 47 10.20 5.86 2.63
N GLU A 48 10.32 7.17 2.88
CA GLU A 48 11.29 7.71 3.84
C GLU A 48 10.98 7.27 5.26
N ALA A 49 9.71 7.36 5.69
CA ALA A 49 9.28 6.86 6.99
C ALA A 49 9.53 5.34 7.14
N ALA A 50 9.31 4.56 6.08
CA ALA A 50 9.64 3.13 6.07
C ALA A 50 11.15 2.89 6.17
N PHE A 51 11.96 3.67 5.47
CA PHE A 51 13.41 3.58 5.53
C PHE A 51 13.92 3.91 6.93
N LEU A 52 13.46 5.01 7.53
CA LEU A 52 13.89 5.42 8.87
C LEU A 52 13.42 4.44 9.96
N SER A 53 12.32 3.72 9.74
CA SER A 53 11.80 2.74 10.71
C SER A 53 12.40 1.35 10.61
N GLY A 54 13.07 0.99 9.51
CA GLY A 54 13.57 -0.38 9.33
C GLY A 54 14.47 -0.61 8.12
N GLY A 55 15.02 0.46 7.56
CA GLY A 55 15.95 0.45 6.44
C GLY A 55 15.37 -0.04 5.12
N PRO A 56 16.25 -0.43 4.17
CA PRO A 56 15.87 -0.83 2.82
C PRO A 56 14.85 -1.96 2.75
N ALA A 57 14.96 -2.94 3.65
CA ALA A 57 14.06 -4.09 3.69
C ALA A 57 12.62 -3.69 4.05
N ARG A 58 12.45 -2.70 4.94
CA ARG A 58 11.14 -2.17 5.32
C ARG A 58 10.49 -1.39 4.18
N VAL A 59 11.28 -0.69 3.37
CA VAL A 59 10.80 -0.03 2.15
C VAL A 59 10.31 -1.07 1.14
N ALA A 60 11.05 -2.15 0.90
CA ALA A 60 10.61 -3.24 0.03
C ALA A 60 9.30 -3.89 0.51
N ASP A 61 9.18 -4.16 1.82
CA ASP A 61 7.95 -4.68 2.42
C ASP A 61 6.78 -3.72 2.26
N LEU A 62 6.99 -2.42 2.51
CA LEU A 62 5.99 -1.39 2.30
C LEU A 62 5.51 -1.36 0.84
N THR A 63 6.42 -1.37 -0.12
CA THR A 63 6.09 -1.35 -1.56
C THR A 63 5.22 -2.56 -1.92
N MET A 64 5.63 -3.78 -1.57
CA MET A 64 4.85 -4.99 -1.85
C MET A 64 3.46 -4.95 -1.19
N VAL A 65 3.36 -4.51 0.06
CA VAL A 65 2.08 -4.41 0.78
C VAL A 65 1.18 -3.32 0.16
N ARG A 66 1.74 -2.16 -0.22
CA ARG A 66 0.98 -1.11 -0.91
C ARG A 66 0.43 -1.60 -2.24
N MET A 67 1.26 -2.26 -3.05
CA MET A 67 0.84 -2.88 -4.32
C MET A 67 -0.27 -3.92 -4.09
N ALA A 68 -0.17 -4.71 -3.02
CA ALA A 68 -1.17 -5.71 -2.69
C ALA A 68 -2.51 -5.11 -2.26
N ARG A 69 -2.48 -4.05 -1.44
CA ARG A 69 -3.69 -3.31 -1.06
C ARG A 69 -4.38 -2.64 -2.24
N GLN A 70 -3.61 -2.24 -3.25
CA GLN A 70 -4.12 -1.69 -4.50
C GLN A 70 -4.52 -2.76 -5.54
N ARG A 71 -4.49 -4.04 -5.16
CA ARG A 71 -4.83 -5.19 -6.04
C ARG A 71 -3.94 -5.30 -7.29
N ARG A 72 -2.69 -4.85 -7.19
CA ARG A 72 -1.71 -4.92 -8.29
C ARG A 72 -0.67 -6.02 -8.08
N LEU A 73 -0.56 -6.50 -6.85
CA LEU A 73 0.24 -7.64 -6.46
C LEU A 73 -0.62 -8.59 -5.61
N LEU A 74 -0.55 -9.89 -5.83
CA LEU A 74 -1.15 -10.87 -4.95
C LEU A 74 -0.03 -11.45 -4.09
N LEU A 75 -0.16 -11.31 -2.77
CA LEU A 75 0.74 -11.93 -1.79
C LEU A 75 0.02 -13.14 -1.20
N ALA A 76 0.38 -14.33 -1.67
CA ALA A 76 -0.20 -15.57 -1.21
C ALA A 76 0.38 -15.94 0.17
N HIS A 77 -0.49 -16.44 1.05
CA HIS A 77 -0.12 -17.02 2.35
C HIS A 77 0.92 -18.17 2.25
N THR A 78 1.09 -18.77 1.07
CA THR A 78 2.11 -19.77 0.75
C THR A 78 3.51 -19.20 0.48
N GLY A 79 3.68 -17.88 0.58
CA GLY A 79 4.96 -17.20 0.38
C GLY A 79 5.27 -16.86 -1.09
N TRP A 80 4.23 -16.73 -1.92
CA TRP A 80 4.35 -16.34 -3.34
C TRP A 80 3.83 -14.93 -3.56
N ALA A 81 4.50 -14.20 -4.46
CA ALA A 81 4.08 -12.93 -4.99
C ALA A 81 3.73 -13.10 -6.47
N THR A 82 2.53 -12.66 -6.89
CA THR A 82 2.07 -12.71 -8.28
C THR A 82 1.70 -11.32 -8.74
N VAL A 83 2.25 -10.87 -9.86
CA VAL A 83 1.92 -9.58 -10.48
C VAL A 83 0.53 -9.68 -11.11
N VAL A 84 -0.39 -8.85 -10.62
CA VAL A 84 -1.76 -8.75 -11.18
C VAL A 84 -1.82 -7.64 -12.23
N ASN A 85 -1.09 -6.54 -12.00
CA ASN A 85 -0.96 -5.44 -12.95
C ASN A 85 0.53 -5.07 -13.12
N PRO A 86 1.11 -5.26 -14.32
CA PRO A 86 2.55 -5.06 -14.55
C PRO A 86 2.95 -3.59 -14.73
N ARG A 87 2.01 -2.62 -14.63
CA ARG A 87 2.33 -1.19 -14.74
C ARG A 87 2.74 -0.63 -13.37
N GLY A 88 4.03 -0.48 -13.11
CA GLY A 88 4.53 0.23 -11.90
C GLY A 88 4.31 1.74 -11.99
N HIS A 89 3.68 2.34 -10.98
CA HIS A 89 3.41 3.78 -10.93
C HIS A 89 4.66 4.58 -10.53
N ASP A 90 5.51 4.01 -9.68
CA ASP A 90 6.76 4.62 -9.24
C ASP A 90 7.96 3.67 -9.47
N GLU A 91 9.17 4.16 -9.19
CA GLU A 91 10.41 3.40 -9.35
C GLU A 91 10.44 2.16 -8.45
N MET A 92 10.00 2.29 -7.18
CA MET A 92 10.00 1.18 -6.22
C MET A 92 9.14 0.02 -6.71
N GLU A 93 7.94 0.34 -7.21
CA GLU A 93 7.01 -0.65 -7.75
C GLU A 93 7.55 -1.30 -9.03
N ARG A 94 8.19 -0.52 -9.91
CA ARG A 94 8.86 -1.06 -11.12
C ARG A 94 9.97 -2.04 -10.75
N PHE A 95 10.76 -1.76 -9.71
CA PHE A 95 11.76 -2.69 -9.21
C PHE A 95 11.16 -3.97 -8.63
N VAL A 96 10.05 -3.89 -7.89
CA VAL A 96 9.35 -5.09 -7.39
C VAL A 96 8.85 -5.95 -8.56
N ILE A 97 8.25 -5.34 -9.58
CA ILE A 97 7.77 -6.05 -10.78
C ILE A 97 8.95 -6.70 -11.51
N ALA A 98 10.05 -5.97 -11.71
CA ALA A 98 11.26 -6.49 -12.32
C ALA A 98 11.88 -7.65 -11.52
N ALA A 99 11.88 -7.57 -10.19
CA ALA A 99 12.39 -8.62 -9.31
C ALA A 99 11.54 -9.90 -9.33
N ILE A 100 10.25 -9.80 -9.64
CA ILE A 100 9.39 -10.98 -9.85
C ILE A 100 9.68 -11.63 -11.21
N GLY A 101 10.04 -10.84 -12.22
CA GLY A 101 10.43 -11.32 -13.53
C GLY A 101 9.26 -11.61 -14.47
N PRO A 102 9.57 -12.05 -15.71
CA PRO A 102 8.58 -12.17 -16.79
C PRO A 102 7.53 -13.26 -16.56
N GLU A 103 7.84 -14.27 -15.74
CA GLU A 103 6.91 -15.32 -15.34
C GLU A 103 5.74 -14.80 -14.49
N GLY A 104 5.81 -13.55 -14.01
CA GLY A 104 4.75 -12.89 -13.28
C GLY A 104 4.52 -13.43 -11.87
N GLN A 105 5.28 -14.45 -11.43
CA GLN A 105 5.22 -15.00 -10.08
C GLN A 105 6.60 -15.38 -9.56
N SER A 106 6.84 -15.14 -8.27
CA SER A 106 8.08 -15.49 -7.59
C SER A 106 7.87 -15.62 -6.08
N ARG A 107 8.83 -16.21 -5.36
CA ARG A 107 8.79 -16.30 -3.90
C ARG A 107 8.96 -14.90 -3.28
N ILE A 108 8.24 -14.60 -2.20
CA ILE A 108 8.30 -13.27 -1.55
C ILE A 108 9.70 -12.96 -1.03
N ALA A 109 10.36 -13.92 -0.38
CA ALA A 109 11.68 -13.70 0.23
C ALA A 109 12.78 -13.22 -0.76
N PRO A 110 12.99 -13.86 -1.92
CA PRO A 110 13.96 -13.37 -2.90
C PRO A 110 13.53 -12.05 -3.53
N VAL A 111 12.24 -11.85 -3.82
CA VAL A 111 11.72 -10.57 -4.35
C VAL A 111 12.00 -9.43 -3.37
N ARG A 112 11.72 -9.63 -2.08
CA ARG A 112 12.02 -8.68 -1.00
C ARG A 112 13.51 -8.33 -0.96
N THR A 113 14.37 -9.34 -1.03
CA THR A 113 15.82 -9.16 -0.96
C THR A 113 16.34 -8.39 -2.17
N ALA A 114 15.86 -8.72 -3.38
CA ALA A 114 16.22 -8.02 -4.60
C ALA A 114 15.71 -6.57 -4.60
N ALA A 115 14.45 -6.36 -4.24
CA ALA A 115 13.85 -5.03 -4.15
C ALA A 115 14.57 -4.14 -3.13
N ALA A 116 14.93 -4.68 -1.96
CA ALA A 116 15.70 -3.96 -0.93
C ALA A 116 17.09 -3.51 -1.41
N ARG A 117 17.63 -4.13 -2.45
CA ARG A 117 18.92 -3.76 -3.07
C ARG A 117 18.76 -2.92 -4.33
N SER A 118 17.55 -2.47 -4.65
CA SER A 118 17.31 -1.64 -5.83
C SER A 118 18.01 -0.29 -5.73
N GLU A 119 18.43 0.24 -6.88
CA GLU A 119 19.08 1.55 -6.98
C GLU A 119 18.17 2.67 -6.44
N ALA A 120 16.86 2.58 -6.64
CA ALA A 120 15.91 3.56 -6.10
C ALA A 120 15.94 3.62 -4.56
N ILE A 121 16.02 2.47 -3.88
CA ILE A 121 16.10 2.43 -2.41
C ILE A 121 17.49 2.87 -1.92
N GLN A 122 18.55 2.56 -2.66
CA GLN A 122 19.89 3.06 -2.33
C GLN A 122 19.95 4.59 -2.43
N HIS A 123 19.49 5.16 -3.55
CA HIS A 123 19.44 6.60 -3.74
C HIS A 123 18.52 7.31 -2.71
N LEU A 124 17.45 6.64 -2.27
CA LEU A 124 16.63 7.11 -1.16
C LEU A 124 17.44 7.22 0.14
N GLY A 125 18.20 6.19 0.48
CA GLY A 125 19.12 6.17 1.62
C GLY A 125 20.14 7.30 1.53
N ASP A 126 20.83 7.42 0.40
CA ASP A 126 21.84 8.46 0.17
C ASP A 126 21.27 9.88 0.35
N ARG A 127 20.02 10.11 -0.07
CA ARG A 127 19.34 11.40 0.14
C ARG A 127 19.04 11.64 1.62
N LEU A 128 18.60 10.61 2.35
CA LEU A 128 18.30 10.72 3.77
C LEU A 128 19.58 10.95 4.60
N GLU A 129 20.68 10.26 4.27
CA GLU A 129 22.00 10.48 4.89
C GLU A 129 22.49 11.91 4.64
N ARG A 130 22.40 12.39 3.39
CA ARG A 130 22.73 13.79 3.05
C ARG A 130 21.87 14.82 3.76
N ALA A 131 20.63 14.46 4.11
CA ALA A 131 19.73 15.28 4.91
C ALA A 131 19.96 15.15 6.43
N GLY A 132 20.86 14.26 6.88
CA GLY A 132 21.14 14.00 8.29
C GLY A 132 20.03 13.23 9.02
N LEU A 133 19.21 12.49 8.28
CA LEU A 133 18.08 11.73 8.82
C LEU A 133 18.39 10.24 9.06
N ALA A 134 19.34 9.66 8.32
CA ALA A 134 19.74 8.25 8.38
C ALA A 134 21.23 8.11 8.71
#